data_AF-A0A376FH34-F1
#
_entry.id   AF-A0A376FH34-F1
#
_cell.length_a   1.000
_cell.length_b   1.000
_cell.length_c   1.000
_cell.angle_alpha   90.00
_cell.angle_beta   90.00
_cell.angle_gamma   90.00
#
_symmetry.space_group_name_H-M   'P 1'
#
loop_
_entity.id
_entity.type
_entity.pdbx_description
1 polymer ?
#
loop_
_entity_poly.entity_id
_entity_poly.type
_entity_poly.pdbx_seq_one_letter_code
_entity_poly.pdbx_strand_id
1 'polypeptide(L)'
;MTEHDKSSAVVEETRETVETTPQPETTEKTAEKKNGSNKTSLALSAIAIAIALAAGVGLYGLVKQQGANQTSTSDALVNQLTALQKAQETQKTELEAVIKQQAAALAEANSKQEELTKQLGDVQQKVATISGTDAKTWLLSQADFLVKLAGRKLWSDQDVTTAAALLKSADASLADMNDPSLITARRAITEDIASLSAVSQVDYDGIILKVNQLSNQIDNLQLADNNDDDSPMDSDGTELSSSLSEWRINLQKSWQNFMDSFITIRRRDETAVPLLARTRISICARTSVPACW
;
A
#
# COMPACT_ATOMS: atom_id res chain seq x y z
N MET A 1 41.02 -32.14 38.23
CA MET A 1 40.56 -33.46 38.69
C MET A 1 39.47 -33.92 37.73
N THR A 2 39.52 -35.19 37.29
CA THR A 2 38.62 -35.93 36.37
C THR A 2 38.67 -35.47 34.90
N GLU A 3 39.45 -36.02 33.96
CA GLU A 3 39.64 -37.41 33.45
C GLU A 3 38.44 -38.06 32.74
N HIS A 4 38.69 -38.32 31.44
CA HIS A 4 38.30 -39.41 30.50
C HIS A 4 36.98 -40.18 30.60
N ASP A 5 36.31 -40.34 29.45
CA ASP A 5 36.27 -41.59 28.62
C ASP A 5 35.61 -41.30 27.25
N LYS A 6 36.29 -41.49 26.10
CA LYS A 6 36.39 -42.69 25.23
C LYS A 6 35.07 -43.13 24.55
N SER A 7 35.06 -43.20 23.22
CA SER A 7 35.37 -44.45 22.48
C SER A 7 34.82 -44.45 21.04
N SER A 8 35.76 -44.64 20.12
CA SER A 8 35.75 -45.39 18.85
C SER A 8 34.50 -46.10 18.34
N ALA A 9 34.34 -46.05 17.02
CA ALA A 9 34.16 -47.17 16.09
C ALA A 9 34.34 -46.62 14.65
N VAL A 10 34.90 -47.24 13.60
CA VAL A 10 35.40 -48.59 13.21
C VAL A 10 35.89 -48.34 11.74
N VAL A 11 37.19 -48.38 11.40
CA VAL A 11 38.00 -49.48 10.81
C VAL A 11 37.20 -50.61 10.13
N GLU A 12 37.39 -50.88 8.83
CA GLU A 12 38.15 -52.06 8.35
C GLU A 12 37.97 -52.35 6.82
N GLU A 13 39.11 -52.73 6.21
CA GLU A 13 39.35 -53.79 5.21
C GLU A 13 38.73 -53.82 3.78
N THR A 14 39.65 -53.67 2.80
CA THR A 14 40.17 -54.73 1.89
C THR A 14 39.26 -55.33 0.80
N ARG A 15 39.73 -55.25 -0.46
CA ARG A 15 40.27 -56.40 -1.21
C ARG A 15 40.96 -56.02 -2.53
N GLU A 16 42.11 -56.67 -2.70
CA GLU A 16 42.97 -56.76 -3.87
C GLU A 16 42.30 -57.40 -5.10
N THR A 17 42.92 -57.22 -6.26
CA THR A 17 43.34 -58.22 -7.29
C THR A 17 43.39 -57.49 -8.64
N VAL A 18 44.33 -57.63 -9.58
CA VAL A 18 45.48 -58.51 -9.87
C VAL A 18 46.25 -57.77 -10.98
N GLU A 19 47.54 -57.46 -10.79
CA GLU A 19 48.69 -58.09 -11.46
C GLU A 19 48.70 -58.00 -12.99
N THR A 20 49.75 -57.37 -13.55
CA THR A 20 50.67 -57.99 -14.54
C THR A 20 51.61 -56.91 -15.08
N THR A 21 52.87 -56.94 -14.62
CA THR A 21 54.03 -56.50 -15.40
C THR A 21 54.30 -57.58 -16.47
N PRO A 22 54.64 -57.21 -17.70
CA PRO A 22 56.06 -57.28 -18.04
C PRO A 22 56.52 -56.11 -18.90
N GLN A 23 57.63 -55.50 -18.48
CA GLN A 23 58.63 -55.04 -19.43
C GLN A 23 59.20 -56.30 -20.12
N PRO A 24 59.41 -56.28 -21.44
CA PRO A 24 60.81 -56.33 -21.86
C PRO A 24 61.12 -55.48 -23.10
N GLU A 25 62.40 -55.12 -23.16
CA GLU A 25 63.26 -55.09 -24.34
C GLU A 25 63.10 -53.95 -25.37
N THR A 26 64.12 -53.08 -25.32
CA THR A 26 65.10 -52.92 -26.39
C THR A 26 64.71 -53.55 -27.72
N THR A 27 64.34 -52.71 -28.68
CA THR A 27 64.70 -52.97 -30.06
C THR A 27 65.19 -51.68 -30.68
N GLU A 28 66.52 -51.63 -30.79
CA GLU A 28 67.17 -50.96 -31.91
C GLU A 28 66.38 -51.27 -33.19
N LYS A 29 65.77 -50.25 -33.76
CA LYS A 29 65.65 -50.15 -35.21
C LYS A 29 66.33 -48.87 -35.63
N THR A 30 67.62 -49.05 -35.89
CA THR A 30 68.34 -48.49 -37.02
C THR A 30 67.38 -48.08 -38.14
N ALA A 31 66.94 -46.83 -38.13
CA ALA A 31 66.45 -46.18 -39.33
C ALA A 31 67.68 -45.61 -40.02
N GLU A 32 68.18 -46.39 -40.96
CA GLU A 32 69.25 -46.03 -41.88
C GLU A 32 69.08 -44.59 -42.40
N LYS A 33 70.15 -43.81 -42.21
CA LYS A 33 70.47 -42.69 -43.10
C LYS A 33 70.52 -43.20 -44.53
N LYS A 34 69.50 -42.91 -45.34
CA LYS A 34 69.69 -42.84 -46.79
C LYS A 34 70.01 -41.40 -47.16
N ASN A 35 71.30 -41.16 -47.31
CA ASN A 35 71.87 -39.98 -47.96
C ASN A 35 71.37 -39.93 -49.41
N GLY A 36 70.77 -38.80 -49.82
CA GLY A 36 70.24 -38.63 -51.17
C GLY A 36 69.52 -37.30 -51.35
N SER A 37 70.30 -36.26 -51.70
CA SER A 37 69.89 -34.91 -52.12
C SER A 37 69.61 -33.89 -51.00
N ASN A 38 70.67 -33.16 -50.67
CA ASN A 38 70.79 -32.22 -49.54
C ASN A 38 70.06 -30.89 -49.76
N LYS A 39 69.03 -30.84 -50.63
CA LYS A 39 68.29 -29.60 -50.95
C LYS A 39 66.80 -29.67 -50.62
N THR A 40 66.18 -30.87 -50.62
CA THR A 40 64.75 -31.04 -50.30
C THR A 40 64.50 -31.35 -48.82
N SER A 41 65.42 -32.04 -48.14
CA SER A 41 65.33 -32.30 -46.69
C SER A 41 65.58 -31.04 -45.84
N LEU A 42 66.48 -30.16 -46.29
CA LEU A 42 66.69 -28.85 -45.68
C LEU A 42 65.48 -27.93 -45.88
N ALA A 43 64.83 -27.98 -47.05
CA ALA A 43 63.62 -27.21 -47.31
C ALA A 43 62.44 -27.68 -46.45
N LEU A 44 62.22 -28.99 -46.32
CA LEU A 44 61.16 -29.55 -45.48
C LEU A 44 61.42 -29.29 -43.97
N SER A 45 62.67 -29.36 -43.52
CA SER A 45 63.05 -28.97 -42.15
C SER A 45 62.80 -27.48 -41.87
N ALA A 46 63.19 -26.61 -42.80
CA ALA A 46 62.96 -25.17 -42.67
C ALA A 46 61.46 -24.83 -42.64
N ILE A 47 60.64 -25.51 -43.44
CA ILE A 47 59.18 -25.34 -43.44
C ILE A 47 58.57 -25.84 -42.13
N ALA A 48 59.01 -26.99 -41.61
CA ALA A 48 58.52 -27.50 -40.32
C ALA A 48 58.84 -26.54 -39.16
N ILE A 49 60.04 -25.95 -39.15
CA ILE A 49 60.44 -24.94 -38.16
C ILE A 49 59.61 -23.66 -38.33
N ALA A 50 59.35 -23.22 -39.55
CA ALA A 50 58.52 -22.04 -39.81
C ALA A 50 57.07 -22.22 -39.32
N ILE A 51 56.49 -23.41 -39.52
CA ILE A 51 55.13 -23.74 -39.03
C ILE A 51 55.12 -23.83 -37.50
N ALA A 52 56.13 -24.44 -36.88
CA ALA A 52 56.24 -24.51 -35.42
C ALA A 52 56.36 -23.12 -34.77
N LEU A 53 57.14 -22.21 -35.38
CA LEU A 53 57.25 -20.83 -34.92
C LEU A 53 55.94 -20.05 -35.11
N ALA A 54 55.27 -20.22 -36.25
CA ALA A 54 53.97 -19.59 -36.49
C ALA A 54 52.88 -20.06 -35.51
N ALA A 55 52.85 -21.37 -35.22
CA ALA A 55 51.95 -21.95 -34.23
C ALA A 55 52.25 -21.44 -32.81
N GLY A 56 53.53 -21.30 -32.44
CA GLY A 56 53.95 -20.74 -31.16
C GLY A 56 53.52 -19.28 -30.96
N VAL A 57 53.66 -18.45 -32.00
CA VAL A 57 53.24 -17.03 -31.96
C VAL A 57 51.71 -16.92 -31.90
N GLY A 58 50.98 -17.74 -32.66
CA GLY A 58 49.51 -17.78 -32.62
C GLY A 58 48.95 -18.22 -31.27
N LEU A 59 49.52 -19.27 -30.66
CA LEU A 59 49.14 -19.74 -29.33
C LEU A 59 49.48 -18.72 -28.24
N TYR A 60 50.63 -18.04 -28.33
CA TYR A 60 51.00 -16.99 -27.38
C TYR A 60 50.02 -15.79 -27.41
N GLY A 61 49.53 -15.41 -28.60
CA GLY A 61 48.51 -14.38 -28.76
C GLY A 61 47.19 -14.75 -28.07
N LEU A 62 46.72 -15.98 -28.25
CA LEU A 62 45.49 -16.49 -27.62
C LEU A 62 45.61 -16.63 -26.10
N VAL A 63 46.75 -17.14 -25.60
CA VAL A 63 47.03 -17.24 -24.16
C VAL A 63 47.10 -15.86 -23.52
N LYS A 64 47.72 -14.88 -24.17
CA LYS A 64 47.78 -13.49 -23.68
C LYS A 64 46.39 -12.83 -23.65
N GLN A 65 45.55 -13.13 -24.63
CA GLN A 65 44.17 -12.60 -24.70
C GLN A 65 43.24 -13.25 -23.67
N GLN A 66 43.39 -14.54 -23.39
CA GLN A 66 42.69 -15.20 -22.28
C GLN A 66 43.15 -14.70 -20.91
N GLY A 67 44.45 -14.47 -20.73
CA GLY A 67 45.01 -13.88 -19.51
C GLY A 67 44.44 -12.48 -19.23
N ALA A 68 44.32 -11.63 -20.25
CA ALA A 68 43.73 -10.30 -20.12
C ALA A 68 42.24 -10.35 -19.70
N ASN A 69 41.47 -11.28 -20.26
CA ASN A 69 40.08 -11.48 -19.85
C ASN A 69 39.99 -11.97 -18.39
N GLN A 70 40.84 -12.92 -17.98
CA GLN A 70 40.87 -13.41 -16.60
C GLN A 70 41.24 -12.29 -15.61
N THR A 71 42.25 -11.47 -15.93
CA THR A 71 42.63 -10.31 -15.10
C THR A 71 41.49 -9.31 -14.99
N SER A 72 40.80 -8.99 -16.10
CA SER A 72 39.66 -8.06 -16.05
C SER A 72 38.50 -8.58 -15.18
N THR A 73 38.24 -9.90 -15.17
CA THR A 73 37.23 -10.50 -14.29
C THR A 73 37.66 -10.48 -12.82
N SER A 74 38.94 -10.72 -12.54
CA SER A 74 39.48 -10.64 -11.18
C SER A 74 39.46 -9.20 -10.65
N ASP A 75 39.84 -8.22 -11.47
CA ASP A 75 39.79 -6.80 -11.11
C ASP A 75 38.35 -6.33 -10.84
N ALA A 76 37.38 -6.78 -11.66
CA ALA A 76 35.97 -6.52 -11.42
C ALA A 76 35.48 -7.10 -10.08
N LEU A 77 35.91 -8.32 -9.74
CA LEU A 77 35.54 -8.98 -8.49
C LEU A 77 36.18 -8.31 -7.27
N VAL A 78 37.45 -7.89 -7.37
CA VAL A 78 38.15 -7.11 -6.32
C VAL A 78 37.48 -5.75 -6.11
N ASN A 79 37.08 -5.08 -7.19
CA ASN A 79 36.34 -3.82 -7.11
C ASN A 79 34.97 -4.01 -6.45
N GLN A 80 34.26 -5.10 -6.75
CA GLN A 80 33.00 -5.43 -6.06
C GLN A 80 33.21 -5.72 -4.57
N LEU A 81 34.23 -6.51 -4.21
CA LEU A 81 34.55 -6.78 -2.81
C LEU A 81 34.90 -5.51 -2.04
N THR A 82 35.70 -4.63 -2.65
CA THR A 82 36.09 -3.35 -2.05
C THR A 82 34.88 -2.42 -1.90
N ALA A 83 33.98 -2.40 -2.89
CA ALA A 83 32.73 -1.65 -2.82
C ALA A 83 31.80 -2.18 -1.73
N LEU A 84 31.65 -3.50 -1.60
CA LEU A 84 30.87 -4.13 -0.51
C LEU A 84 31.48 -3.84 0.86
N GLN A 85 32.80 -3.95 1.00
CA GLN A 85 33.48 -3.67 2.26
C GLN A 85 33.30 -2.21 2.67
N LYS A 86 33.41 -1.27 1.72
CA LYS A 86 33.14 0.15 1.97
C LYS A 86 31.67 0.41 2.31
N ALA A 87 30.74 -0.27 1.65
CA ALA A 87 29.31 -0.17 1.96
C ALA A 87 29.00 -0.70 3.37
N GLN A 88 29.62 -1.82 3.77
CA GLN A 88 29.47 -2.40 5.10
C GLN A 88 30.03 -1.46 6.18
N GLU A 89 31.21 -0.87 5.94
CA GLU A 89 31.81 0.09 6.87
C GLU A 89 30.96 1.36 7.01
N THR A 90 30.43 1.86 5.89
CA THR A 90 29.49 2.99 5.89
C THR A 90 28.22 2.66 6.69
N GLN A 91 27.59 1.52 6.43
CA GLN A 91 26.40 1.07 7.17
C GLN A 91 26.68 0.90 8.66
N LYS A 92 27.86 0.40 9.03
CA LYS A 92 28.25 0.28 10.43
C LYS A 92 28.36 1.66 11.10
N THR A 93 29.02 2.62 10.44
CA THR A 93 29.15 3.98 10.99
C THR A 93 27.81 4.69 11.11
N GLU A 94 26.91 4.49 10.15
CA GLU A 94 25.56 5.04 10.17
C GLU A 94 24.72 4.42 11.30
N LEU A 95 24.80 3.10 11.48
CA LEU A 95 24.11 2.42 12.56
C LEU A 95 24.63 2.86 13.93
N GLU A 96 25.95 3.00 14.11
CA GLU A 96 26.54 3.53 15.34
C GLU A 96 26.08 4.96 15.63
N ALA A 97 25.95 5.81 14.60
CA ALA A 97 25.43 7.17 14.75
C ALA A 97 23.97 7.17 15.18
N VAL A 98 23.12 6.34 14.56
CA VAL A 98 21.70 6.19 14.92
C VAL A 98 21.53 5.68 16.36
N ILE A 99 22.34 4.70 16.77
CA ILE A 99 22.31 4.17 18.14
C ILE A 99 22.68 5.27 19.15
N LYS A 100 23.74 6.04 18.89
CA LYS A 100 24.14 7.17 19.76
C LYS A 100 23.05 8.24 19.85
N GLN A 101 22.40 8.55 18.72
CA GLN A 101 21.30 9.52 18.69
C GLN A 101 20.09 9.03 19.47
N GLN A 102 19.70 7.76 19.32
CA GLN A 102 18.61 7.18 20.11
C GLN A 102 18.94 7.13 21.60
N ALA A 103 20.18 6.77 21.97
CA ALA A 103 20.60 6.78 23.38
C ALA A 103 20.56 8.18 24.00
N ALA A 104 20.97 9.21 23.25
CA ALA A 104 20.88 10.60 23.70
C ALA A 104 19.42 11.06 23.86
N ALA A 105 18.55 10.74 22.89
CA ALA A 105 17.12 11.06 22.98
C ALA A 105 16.43 10.36 24.15
N LEU A 106 16.79 9.10 24.42
CA LEU A 106 16.28 8.35 25.57
C LEU A 106 16.75 8.96 26.90
N ALA A 107 18.02 9.37 26.98
CA ALA A 107 18.56 10.04 28.16
C ALA A 107 17.85 11.38 28.42
N GLU A 108 17.62 12.18 27.37
CA GLU A 108 16.87 13.44 27.48
C GLU A 108 15.42 13.21 27.92
N ALA A 109 14.75 12.20 27.36
CA ALA A 109 13.39 11.82 27.77
C ALA A 109 13.33 11.41 29.24
N ASN A 110 14.28 10.60 29.70
CA ASN A 110 14.37 10.19 31.11
C ASN A 110 14.63 11.40 32.03
N SER A 111 15.53 12.32 31.66
CA SER A 111 15.75 13.55 32.43
C SER A 111 14.50 14.44 32.47
N LYS A 112 13.74 14.55 31.37
CA LYS A 112 12.45 15.25 31.37
C LYS A 112 11.44 14.58 32.27
N GLN A 113 11.38 13.24 32.28
CA GLN A 113 10.49 12.49 33.16
C GLN A 113 10.84 12.71 34.64
N GLU A 114 12.12 12.70 34.99
CA GLU A 114 12.59 12.95 36.35
C GLU A 114 12.28 14.39 36.79
N GLU A 115 12.51 15.37 35.93
CA GLU A 115 12.16 16.78 36.18
C GLU A 115 10.65 16.96 36.37
N LEU A 116 9.82 16.35 35.51
CA LEU A 116 8.36 16.38 35.66
C LEU A 116 7.91 15.70 36.96
N THR A 117 8.53 14.59 37.34
CA THR A 117 8.23 13.90 38.61
C THR A 117 8.58 14.78 39.80
N LYS A 118 9.71 15.49 39.74
CA LYS A 118 10.14 16.44 40.77
C LYS A 118 9.20 17.65 40.85
N GLN A 119 8.78 18.19 39.70
CA GLN A 119 7.79 19.27 39.64
C GLN A 119 6.43 18.83 40.19
N LEU A 120 5.97 17.61 39.88
CA LEU A 120 4.77 17.04 40.48
C LEU A 120 4.91 16.91 41.99
N GLY A 121 6.06 16.45 42.48
CA GLY A 121 6.36 16.36 43.92
C GLY A 121 6.36 17.73 44.61
N ASP A 122 6.98 18.75 43.99
CA ASP A 122 6.99 20.13 44.52
C ASP A 122 5.59 20.76 44.50
N VAL A 123 4.83 20.55 43.43
CA VAL A 123 3.42 20.97 43.35
C VAL A 123 2.60 20.23 44.39
N GLN A 124 2.78 18.92 44.58
CA GLN A 124 2.05 18.15 45.58
C GLN A 124 2.40 18.60 47.00
N GLN A 125 3.66 18.90 47.29
CA GLN A 125 4.11 19.40 48.58
C GLN A 125 3.60 20.83 48.85
N LYS A 126 3.64 21.71 47.85
CA LYS A 126 3.07 23.07 47.94
C LYS A 126 1.56 23.01 48.11
N VAL A 127 0.88 22.15 47.34
CA VAL A 127 -0.54 21.87 47.51
C VAL A 127 -0.78 21.36 48.92
N ALA A 128 -0.06 20.35 49.43
CA ALA A 128 -0.24 19.82 50.79
C ALA A 128 -0.01 20.86 51.90
N THR A 129 0.96 21.76 51.72
CA THR A 129 1.30 22.83 52.68
C THR A 129 0.23 23.94 52.69
N ILE A 130 -0.37 24.21 51.53
CA ILE A 130 -1.52 25.12 51.38
C ILE A 130 -2.82 24.40 51.84
N SER A 131 -2.92 23.09 51.64
CA SER A 131 -4.14 22.26 51.72
C SER A 131 -4.69 21.96 53.09
N GLY A 132 -4.02 22.30 54.19
CA GLY A 132 -4.61 22.14 55.53
C GLY A 132 -5.98 22.83 55.67
N THR A 133 -6.16 23.95 54.94
CA THR A 133 -7.42 24.70 54.85
C THR A 133 -7.83 24.98 53.39
N ASP A 134 -6.89 25.07 52.45
CA ASP A 134 -7.16 25.42 51.04
C ASP A 134 -7.41 24.24 50.09
N ALA A 135 -7.36 22.98 50.55
CA ALA A 135 -7.68 21.84 49.67
C ALA A 135 -9.11 21.94 49.12
N LYS A 136 -10.03 22.37 49.99
CA LYS A 136 -11.43 22.61 49.62
C LYS A 136 -11.57 23.81 48.69
N THR A 137 -10.84 24.91 48.94
CA THR A 137 -10.77 26.07 48.05
C THR A 137 -10.25 25.69 46.67
N TRP A 138 -9.24 24.82 46.62
CA TRP A 138 -8.64 24.33 45.38
C TRP A 138 -9.61 23.44 44.60
N LEU A 139 -10.23 22.44 45.24
CA LEU A 139 -11.25 21.57 44.61
C LEU A 139 -12.42 22.40 44.07
N LEU A 140 -12.87 23.39 44.84
CA LEU A 140 -13.91 24.31 44.40
C LEU A 140 -13.47 25.12 43.17
N SER A 141 -12.24 25.64 43.16
CA SER A 141 -11.68 26.38 42.03
C SER A 141 -11.48 25.51 40.78
N GLN A 142 -11.12 24.23 40.96
CA GLN A 142 -10.97 23.26 39.89
C GLN A 142 -12.33 22.95 39.26
N ALA A 143 -13.35 22.69 40.08
CA ALA A 143 -14.71 22.48 39.59
C ALA A 143 -15.25 23.71 38.84
N ASP A 144 -15.07 24.92 39.37
CA ASP A 144 -15.46 26.17 38.69
C ASP A 144 -14.77 26.32 37.32
N PHE A 145 -13.45 26.04 37.26
CA PHE A 145 -12.71 26.06 36.00
C PHE A 145 -13.25 25.02 34.99
N LEU A 146 -13.49 23.79 35.44
CA LEU A 146 -14.00 22.72 34.59
C LEU A 146 -15.39 23.04 34.02
N VAL A 147 -16.29 23.61 34.83
CA VAL A 147 -17.62 24.06 34.37
C VAL A 147 -17.51 25.17 33.33
N LYS A 148 -16.65 26.17 33.57
CA LYS A 148 -16.41 27.26 32.60
C LYS A 148 -15.81 26.75 31.29
N LEU A 149 -14.89 25.80 31.37
CA LEU A 149 -14.30 25.16 30.20
C LEU A 149 -15.33 24.34 29.43
N ALA A 150 -16.20 23.60 30.12
CA ALA A 150 -17.30 22.85 29.51
C ALA A 150 -18.25 23.78 28.75
N GLY A 151 -18.67 24.90 29.35
CA GLY A 151 -19.51 25.88 28.69
C GLY A 151 -18.85 26.50 27.45
N ARG A 152 -17.55 26.81 27.53
CA ARG A 152 -16.79 27.30 26.37
C ARG A 152 -16.72 26.26 25.25
N LYS A 153 -16.42 25.00 25.58
CA LYS A 153 -16.37 23.90 24.62
C LYS A 153 -17.71 23.65 23.95
N LEU A 154 -18.79 23.71 24.72
CA LEU A 154 -20.14 23.57 24.20
C LEU A 154 -20.52 24.69 23.22
N TRP A 155 -20.20 25.94 23.56
CA TRP A 155 -20.56 27.10 22.72
C TRP A 155 -19.62 27.31 21.52
N SER A 156 -18.32 27.07 21.71
CA SER A 156 -17.28 27.27 20.67
C SER A 156 -17.22 26.10 19.70
N ASP A 157 -17.08 24.89 20.24
CA ASP A 157 -16.70 23.71 19.45
C ASP A 157 -17.91 22.82 19.16
N GLN A 158 -19.08 23.13 19.75
CA GLN A 158 -20.31 22.31 19.69
C GLN A 158 -20.06 20.85 20.13
N ASP A 159 -19.01 20.63 20.91
CA ASP A 159 -18.58 19.32 21.38
C ASP A 159 -19.30 18.98 22.69
N VAL A 160 -20.49 18.41 22.53
CA VAL A 160 -21.34 17.95 23.64
C VAL A 160 -20.66 16.84 24.44
N THR A 161 -19.89 15.96 23.79
CA THR A 161 -19.23 14.82 24.44
C THR A 161 -18.15 15.29 25.41
N THR A 162 -17.26 16.17 24.94
CA THR A 162 -16.20 16.73 25.77
C THR A 162 -16.78 17.63 26.86
N ALA A 163 -17.81 18.43 26.57
CA ALA A 163 -18.49 19.24 27.59
C ALA A 163 -19.10 18.36 28.70
N ALA A 164 -19.79 17.28 28.34
CA ALA A 164 -20.36 16.35 29.32
C ALA A 164 -19.27 15.64 30.16
N ALA A 165 -18.13 15.28 29.55
CA ALA A 165 -17.00 14.70 30.27
C ALA A 165 -16.39 15.70 31.27
N LEU A 166 -16.24 16.98 30.87
CA LEU A 166 -15.73 18.04 31.75
C LEU A 166 -16.66 18.31 32.94
N LEU A 167 -17.99 18.32 32.70
CA LEU A 167 -18.97 18.46 33.79
C LEU A 167 -18.95 17.27 34.76
N LYS A 168 -18.74 16.04 34.27
CA LYS A 168 -18.56 14.87 35.15
C LYS A 168 -17.32 15.00 36.04
N SER A 169 -16.21 15.48 35.49
CA SER A 169 -14.99 15.75 36.25
C SER A 169 -15.20 16.87 37.28
N ALA A 170 -16.01 17.88 36.96
CA ALA A 170 -16.38 18.93 37.91
C ALA A 170 -17.22 18.37 39.07
N ASP A 171 -18.24 17.53 38.79
CA ASP A 171 -19.03 16.90 39.85
C ASP A 171 -18.18 16.00 40.76
N ALA A 172 -17.23 15.25 40.20
CA ALA A 172 -16.30 14.43 40.98
C ALA A 172 -15.45 15.29 41.93
N SER A 173 -14.91 16.42 41.46
CA SER A 173 -14.13 17.36 42.29
C SER A 173 -14.98 17.96 43.43
N LEU A 174 -16.25 18.29 43.18
CA LEU A 174 -17.18 18.73 44.23
C LEU A 174 -17.57 17.59 45.19
N ALA A 175 -17.65 16.34 44.71
CA ALA A 175 -17.95 15.17 45.52
C ALA A 175 -16.83 14.87 46.52
N ASP A 176 -15.58 14.95 46.07
CA ASP A 176 -14.38 14.74 46.91
C ASP A 176 -14.27 15.79 48.04
N MET A 177 -14.85 16.98 47.85
CA MET A 177 -14.88 18.02 48.87
C MET A 177 -15.78 17.67 50.07
N ASN A 178 -16.75 16.77 49.87
CA ASN A 178 -17.70 16.26 50.88
C ASN A 178 -18.38 17.37 51.73
N ASP A 179 -18.81 18.46 51.07
CA ASP A 179 -19.48 19.61 51.70
C ASP A 179 -20.99 19.66 51.35
N PRO A 180 -21.90 19.56 52.33
CA PRO A 180 -23.34 19.63 52.11
C PRO A 180 -23.84 20.92 51.45
N SER A 181 -23.13 22.04 51.60
CA SER A 181 -23.52 23.33 51.01
C SER A 181 -23.51 23.32 49.48
N LEU A 182 -22.73 22.41 48.87
CA LEU A 182 -22.59 22.29 47.42
C LEU A 182 -23.64 21.39 46.74
N ILE A 183 -24.53 20.75 47.50
CA ILE A 183 -25.52 19.81 46.95
C ILE A 183 -26.38 20.47 45.87
N THR A 184 -26.72 21.75 46.01
CA THR A 184 -27.47 22.49 44.99
C THR A 184 -26.68 22.63 43.68
N ALA A 185 -25.36 22.90 43.76
CA ALA A 185 -24.50 23.01 42.58
C ALA A 185 -24.30 21.65 41.90
N ARG A 186 -24.07 20.59 42.68
CA ARG A 186 -23.95 19.21 42.15
C ARG A 186 -25.21 18.75 41.44
N ARG A 187 -26.39 19.10 41.97
CA ARG A 187 -27.68 18.81 41.31
C ARG A 187 -27.80 19.54 39.98
N ALA A 188 -27.46 20.83 39.93
CA ALA A 188 -27.46 21.60 38.69
C ALA A 188 -26.51 21.00 37.63
N ILE A 189 -25.28 20.64 38.02
CA ILE A 189 -24.32 19.97 37.12
C ILE A 189 -24.87 18.63 36.63
N THR A 190 -25.50 17.85 37.49
CA THR A 190 -26.10 16.56 37.11
C THR A 190 -27.25 16.73 36.11
N GLU A 191 -28.08 17.76 36.30
CA GLU A 191 -29.17 18.13 35.39
C GLU A 191 -28.62 18.62 34.04
N ASP A 192 -27.54 19.39 34.04
CA ASP A 192 -26.84 19.81 32.82
C ASP A 192 -26.25 18.61 32.08
N ILE A 193 -25.62 17.67 32.77
CA ILE A 193 -25.10 16.42 32.17
C ILE A 193 -26.25 15.62 31.53
N ALA A 194 -27.39 15.51 32.20
CA ALA A 194 -28.57 14.82 31.69
C ALA A 194 -29.17 15.55 30.46
N SER A 195 -29.16 16.87 30.46
CA SER A 195 -29.61 17.68 29.33
C SER A 195 -28.68 17.51 28.13
N LEU A 196 -27.36 17.52 28.34
CA LEU A 196 -26.38 17.29 27.29
C LEU A 196 -26.44 15.87 26.73
N SER A 197 -26.69 14.86 27.57
CA SER A 197 -26.82 13.47 27.10
C SER A 197 -28.11 13.22 26.32
N ALA A 198 -29.15 14.04 26.53
CA ALA A 198 -30.38 14.01 25.75
C ALA A 198 -30.24 14.67 24.36
N VAL A 199 -29.19 15.47 24.13
CA VAL A 199 -28.91 16.03 22.81
C VAL A 199 -28.49 14.89 21.87
N SER A 200 -29.36 14.56 20.92
CA SER A 200 -29.05 13.61 19.86
C SER A 200 -27.90 14.16 19.02
N GLN A 201 -26.76 13.49 19.08
CA GLN A 201 -25.62 13.82 18.21
C GLN A 201 -25.95 13.37 16.78
N VAL A 202 -25.66 14.24 15.82
CA VAL A 202 -25.74 13.89 14.40
C VAL A 202 -24.58 12.93 14.11
N ASP A 203 -24.91 11.69 13.78
CA ASP A 203 -23.93 10.68 13.37
C ASP A 203 -23.41 11.00 11.96
N TYR A 204 -22.40 11.89 11.91
CA TYR A 204 -21.78 12.29 10.65
C TYR A 204 -21.13 11.11 9.93
N ASP A 205 -20.53 10.16 10.66
CA ASP A 205 -19.90 8.99 10.07
C ASP A 205 -20.94 8.08 9.40
N GLY A 206 -22.07 7.83 10.06
CA GLY A 206 -23.20 7.10 9.50
C GLY A 206 -23.85 7.82 8.32
N ILE A 207 -23.95 9.15 8.36
CA ILE A 207 -24.44 9.96 7.24
C ILE A 207 -23.47 9.87 6.05
N ILE A 208 -22.16 10.00 6.28
CA ILE A 208 -21.14 9.88 5.23
C ILE A 208 -21.19 8.49 4.60
N LEU A 209 -21.34 7.44 5.41
CA LEU A 209 -21.47 6.08 4.89
C LEU A 209 -22.74 5.90 4.06
N LYS A 210 -23.89 6.42 4.52
CA LYS A 210 -25.14 6.42 3.74
C LYS A 210 -24.99 7.21 2.45
N VAL A 211 -24.37 8.39 2.49
CA VAL A 211 -24.13 9.22 1.31
C VAL A 211 -23.22 8.49 0.31
N ASN A 212 -22.18 7.80 0.77
CA ASN A 212 -21.32 7.00 -0.10
C ASN A 212 -22.09 5.84 -0.74
N GLN A 213 -22.92 5.15 0.03
CA GLN A 213 -23.80 4.09 -0.48
C GLN A 213 -24.80 4.62 -1.52
N LEU A 214 -25.43 5.78 -1.27
CA LEU A 214 -26.32 6.42 -2.23
C LEU A 214 -25.58 6.87 -3.49
N SER A 215 -24.36 7.41 -3.35
CA SER A 215 -23.51 7.78 -4.50
C SER A 215 -23.23 6.58 -5.40
N ASN A 216 -22.90 5.43 -4.81
CA ASN A 216 -22.66 4.20 -5.57
C ASN A 216 -23.96 3.65 -6.21
N GLN A 217 -25.12 3.90 -5.62
CA GLN A 217 -26.42 3.51 -6.20
C GLN A 217 -26.83 4.42 -7.37
N ILE A 218 -26.48 5.72 -7.32
CA ILE A 218 -26.74 6.67 -8.41
C ILE A 218 -26.01 6.26 -9.69
N ASP A 219 -24.78 5.76 -9.60
CA ASP A 219 -24.04 5.24 -10.77
C ASP A 219 -24.73 4.05 -11.43
N ASN A 220 -25.56 3.32 -10.67
CA ASN A 220 -26.26 2.12 -11.13
C ASN A 220 -27.76 2.36 -11.39
N LEU A 221 -28.23 3.61 -11.29
CA LEU A 221 -29.59 3.97 -11.69
C LEU A 221 -29.65 3.91 -13.22
N GLN A 222 -30.40 2.95 -13.74
CA GLN A 222 -30.79 2.97 -15.14
C GLN A 222 -31.58 4.25 -15.37
N LEU A 223 -31.13 5.06 -16.33
CA LEU A 223 -31.92 6.17 -16.84
C LEU A 223 -33.26 5.57 -17.24
N ALA A 224 -34.35 6.10 -16.70
CA ALA A 224 -35.68 5.71 -17.14
C ALA A 224 -35.74 5.98 -18.65
N ASP A 225 -35.64 4.90 -19.42
CA ASP A 225 -35.88 4.91 -20.84
C ASP A 225 -37.38 5.15 -20.97
N ASN A 226 -37.76 6.42 -21.12
CA ASN A 226 -39.11 6.78 -21.57
C ASN A 226 -39.18 6.42 -23.05
N ASN A 227 -39.13 5.12 -23.32
CA ASN A 227 -39.52 4.55 -24.59
C ASN A 227 -41.06 4.56 -24.54
N ASP A 228 -41.64 5.74 -24.74
CA ASP A 228 -42.98 5.84 -25.31
C ASP A 228 -42.83 5.31 -26.74
N ASP A 229 -42.77 3.98 -26.86
CA ASP A 229 -42.82 3.26 -28.11
C ASP A 229 -44.19 3.53 -28.70
N ASP A 230 -44.21 4.56 -29.55
CA ASP A 230 -45.26 5.06 -30.40
C ASP A 230 -45.59 4.03 -31.51
N SER A 231 -45.78 2.78 -31.09
CA SER A 231 -46.26 1.68 -31.90
C SER A 231 -47.69 2.00 -32.34
N PRO A 232 -47.99 2.03 -33.65
CA PRO A 232 -49.32 2.39 -34.13
C PRO A 232 -50.35 1.37 -33.60
N MET A 233 -51.35 1.89 -32.88
CA MET A 233 -52.44 1.11 -32.25
C MET A 233 -53.36 0.42 -33.28
N ASP A 234 -53.12 0.59 -34.58
CA ASP A 234 -53.96 0.06 -35.65
C ASP A 234 -53.29 -1.14 -36.31
N SER A 235 -53.03 -2.18 -35.53
CA SER A 235 -52.91 -3.53 -36.08
C SER A 235 -54.26 -4.24 -35.89
N ASP A 236 -55.26 -3.78 -36.64
CA ASP A 236 -56.50 -4.52 -36.83
C ASP A 236 -56.17 -5.81 -37.60
N GLY A 237 -55.71 -6.80 -36.84
CA GLY A 237 -55.48 -8.18 -37.24
C GLY A 237 -56.77 -8.77 -37.77
N THR A 238 -57.05 -8.49 -39.03
CA THR A 238 -58.18 -9.03 -39.75
C THR A 238 -57.83 -10.47 -40.10
N GLU A 239 -58.09 -11.38 -39.17
CA GLU A 239 -57.95 -12.82 -39.39
C GLU A 239 -58.69 -13.21 -40.67
N LEU A 240 -57.92 -13.66 -41.67
CA LEU A 240 -58.44 -14.20 -42.90
C LEU A 240 -59.02 -15.57 -42.58
N SER A 241 -60.35 -15.70 -42.61
CA SER A 241 -61.01 -16.99 -42.39
C SER A 241 -60.54 -17.98 -43.48
N SER A 242 -60.05 -19.14 -43.04
CA SER A 242 -59.53 -20.23 -43.88
C SER A 242 -60.63 -21.03 -44.61
N SER A 243 -61.88 -20.53 -44.63
CA SER A 243 -62.97 -21.16 -45.37
C SER A 243 -62.90 -20.82 -46.86
N LEU A 244 -62.88 -21.87 -47.69
CA LEU A 244 -62.92 -21.77 -49.16
C LEU A 244 -64.20 -21.11 -49.71
N SER A 245 -65.25 -20.93 -48.91
CA SER A 245 -66.47 -20.21 -49.32
C SER A 245 -66.33 -18.69 -49.26
N GLU A 246 -65.39 -18.16 -48.47
CA GLU A 246 -65.24 -16.74 -48.13
C GLU A 246 -64.13 -16.02 -48.93
N TRP A 247 -63.52 -16.70 -49.90
CA TRP A 247 -62.39 -16.18 -50.69
C TRP A 247 -62.67 -14.84 -51.37
N ARG A 248 -63.90 -14.60 -51.81
CA ARG A 248 -64.30 -13.36 -52.49
C ARG A 248 -64.33 -12.16 -51.53
N ILE A 249 -64.72 -12.38 -50.28
CA ILE A 249 -64.76 -11.33 -49.25
C ILE A 249 -63.34 -10.98 -48.80
N ASN A 250 -62.50 -12.00 -48.64
CA ASN A 250 -61.08 -11.81 -48.29
C ASN A 250 -60.31 -11.03 -49.38
N LEU A 251 -60.59 -11.28 -50.66
CA LEU A 251 -59.92 -10.55 -51.74
C LEU A 251 -60.33 -9.06 -51.79
N GLN A 252 -61.59 -8.75 -51.53
CA GLN A 252 -62.06 -7.37 -51.46
C GLN A 252 -61.40 -6.61 -50.29
N LYS A 253 -61.31 -7.23 -49.11
CA LYS A 253 -60.62 -6.65 -47.95
C LYS A 253 -59.15 -6.38 -48.23
N SER A 254 -58.48 -7.30 -48.91
CA SER A 254 -57.07 -7.14 -49.29
C SER A 254 -56.86 -5.98 -50.27
N TRP A 255 -57.75 -5.78 -51.24
CA TRP A 255 -57.68 -4.63 -52.16
C TRP A 255 -57.87 -3.28 -51.45
N GLN A 256 -58.80 -3.22 -50.49
CA GLN A 256 -59.06 -2.00 -49.71
C GLN A 256 -57.83 -1.60 -48.86
N ASN A 257 -57.25 -2.57 -48.13
CA ASN A 257 -56.06 -2.35 -47.30
C ASN A 257 -54.83 -1.96 -48.12
N PHE A 258 -54.69 -2.51 -49.33
CA PHE A 258 -53.61 -2.14 -50.24
C PHE A 258 -53.72 -0.68 -50.70
N MET A 259 -54.93 -0.18 -50.96
CA MET A 259 -55.11 1.22 -51.37
C MET A 259 -54.89 2.21 -50.23
N ASP A 260 -55.20 1.83 -48.98
CA ASP A 260 -55.05 2.70 -47.81
C ASP A 260 -53.58 2.88 -47.39
N SER A 261 -52.75 1.86 -47.62
CA SER A 261 -51.34 1.85 -47.20
C SER A 261 -50.39 2.68 -48.08
N PHE A 262 -50.84 3.24 -49.22
CA PHE A 262 -49.97 3.99 -50.13
C PHE A 262 -50.00 5.52 -49.97
N ILE A 263 -50.95 6.08 -49.22
CA ILE A 263 -50.98 7.53 -48.95
C ILE A 263 -50.95 7.77 -47.44
N THR A 264 -49.77 7.70 -46.84
CA THR A 264 -49.57 8.14 -45.45
C THR A 264 -48.98 9.55 -45.44
N ILE A 265 -49.81 10.55 -45.14
CA ILE A 265 -49.33 11.92 -44.88
C ILE A 265 -49.04 12.03 -43.39
N ARG A 266 -47.76 12.04 -43.00
CA ARG A 266 -47.34 12.30 -41.61
C ARG A 266 -46.90 13.75 -41.46
N ARG A 267 -47.45 14.43 -40.44
CA ARG A 267 -47.00 15.76 -40.01
C ARG A 267 -46.19 15.59 -38.72
N ARG A 268 -44.94 16.05 -38.70
CA ARG A 268 -44.06 16.01 -37.52
C ARG A 268 -44.19 17.34 -36.79
N ASP A 269 -44.87 17.34 -35.65
CA ASP A 269 -45.00 18.52 -34.79
C ASP A 269 -44.38 18.23 -33.42
N GLU A 270 -43.08 17.94 -33.34
CA GLU A 270 -42.38 17.91 -32.05
C GLU A 270 -40.97 18.51 -32.11
N THR A 271 -40.75 19.50 -31.24
CA THR A 271 -39.47 20.17 -31.00
C THR A 271 -38.53 19.23 -30.26
N ALA A 272 -37.51 18.73 -30.95
CA ALA A 272 -36.44 17.93 -30.37
C ALA A 272 -35.78 18.68 -29.19
N VAL A 273 -35.98 18.19 -27.97
CA VAL A 273 -35.23 18.65 -26.79
C VAL A 273 -33.81 18.07 -26.89
N PRO A 274 -32.75 18.89 -26.85
CA PRO A 274 -31.39 18.40 -27.01
C PRO A 274 -30.98 17.58 -25.78
N LEU A 275 -30.57 16.33 -26.02
CA LEU A 275 -29.91 15.50 -25.03
C LEU A 275 -28.57 16.14 -24.67
N LEU A 276 -28.39 16.54 -23.41
CA LEU A 276 -27.12 17.05 -22.90
C LEU A 276 -26.09 15.92 -22.92
N ALA A 277 -25.13 16.03 -23.85
CA ALA A 277 -23.99 15.14 -23.89
C ALA A 277 -23.13 15.31 -22.62
N ARG A 278 -22.71 14.16 -22.09
CA ARG A 278 -21.77 13.99 -20.99
C ARG A 278 -20.53 14.87 -21.17
N THR A 279 -20.44 15.98 -20.44
CA THR A 279 -19.21 16.47 -19.78
C THR A 279 -19.46 17.78 -19.01
N ARG A 280 -19.07 17.77 -17.73
CA ARG A 280 -18.83 18.93 -16.85
C ARG A 280 -20.05 19.74 -16.40
N ILE A 281 -20.69 19.28 -15.33
CA ILE A 281 -21.46 20.14 -14.43
C ILE A 281 -20.47 20.80 -13.48
N SER A 282 -20.06 22.03 -13.79
CA SER A 282 -19.52 22.96 -12.80
C SER A 282 -20.68 23.54 -12.00
N ILE A 283 -20.83 23.06 -10.77
CA ILE A 283 -21.74 23.64 -9.77
C ILE A 283 -21.18 25.02 -9.40
N CYS A 284 -21.75 26.09 -9.97
CA CYS A 284 -21.60 27.43 -9.41
C CYS A 284 -22.51 27.52 -8.18
N ALA A 285 -21.95 27.24 -7.01
CA ALA A 285 -22.56 27.59 -5.73
C ALA A 285 -22.72 29.11 -5.67
N ARG A 286 -23.98 29.58 -5.77
CA ARG A 286 -24.37 30.96 -5.53
C ARG A 286 -24.33 31.20 -4.02
N THR A 287 -23.19 31.66 -3.50
CA THR A 287 -23.12 32.27 -2.17
C THR A 287 -23.91 33.56 -2.17
N SER A 288 -25.09 33.55 -1.52
CA SER A 288 -25.82 34.77 -1.20
C SER A 288 -25.23 35.40 0.05
N VAL A 289 -24.49 36.48 -0.10
CA VAL A 289 -24.32 37.50 0.94
C VAL A 289 -24.36 38.86 0.25
N PRO A 290 -25.34 39.73 0.56
CA PRO A 290 -25.18 41.16 0.36
C PRO A 290 -25.07 41.83 1.73
N ALA A 291 -23.87 42.33 2.04
CA ALA A 291 -23.70 43.43 2.98
C ALA A 291 -23.90 44.74 2.22
N CYS A 292 -24.84 45.58 2.68
CA CYS A 292 -24.92 47.00 2.38
C CYS A 292 -25.63 47.72 3.54
N TRP A 293 -24.89 48.68 4.14
CA TRP A 293 -25.19 49.62 5.23
C TRP A 293 -25.14 49.07 6.65
#